data_AF-A0A7V6AL14-F1
#
_entry.id   AF-A0A7V6AL14-F1
#
_cell.length_a   1.000
_cell.length_b   1.000
_cell.length_c   1.000
_cell.angle_alpha   90.00
_cell.angle_beta   90.00
_cell.angle_gamma   90.00
#
_symmetry.space_group_name_H-M   'P 1'
#
loop_
_entity.id
_entity.type
_entity.pdbx_description
1 polymer ?
#
loop_
_entity_poly.entity_id
_entity_poly.type
_entity_poly.pdbx_seq_one_letter_code
_entity_poly.pdbx_strand_id
1 'polypeptide(L)'
;VIHAIGTRDIRQMGGLQQYMPVTGLTFTAGALALMGVPLLNGFFSKDLILEATLEHHAWMPLIIAVAAAMLTVFYSVRTLFLVFWKKSPDRSTAVHESPLTMTIPLMLLAAGTFSSWLIVGNLSASWSKTNPEQTVIPLTELIKETFTSPAFIFTLTALVAGYLLFRYRSGINGYLQTHAPSFKEAAFSGLWFDSFYGRLISLVIKTGETTRYVIDEKIMEGINYRTGEISMWLSRTSAKMQTGSLHWNILYILVMLIVMIGVLILW
;
A
#
# COMPACT_ATOMS: atom_id res chain seq x y z
N VAL A 1 8.24 6.44 -19.44
CA VAL A 1 7.00 5.82 -19.96
C VAL A 1 5.74 6.63 -19.63
N ILE A 2 5.28 6.69 -18.37
CA ILE A 2 3.99 7.36 -18.04
C ILE A 2 4.00 8.85 -18.43
N HIS A 3 5.09 9.57 -18.17
CA HIS A 3 5.22 11.00 -18.51
C HIS A 3 4.96 11.31 -19.99
N ALA A 4 5.42 10.43 -20.89
CA ALA A 4 5.29 10.62 -22.33
C ALA A 4 3.99 10.06 -22.92
N ILE A 5 3.24 9.25 -22.18
CA ILE A 5 2.04 8.55 -22.67
C ILE A 5 0.76 9.06 -21.99
N GLY A 6 0.85 9.64 -20.79
CA GLY A 6 -0.27 10.16 -20.03
C GLY A 6 -1.22 9.11 -19.44
N THR A 7 -1.19 7.86 -19.91
CA THR A 7 -1.98 6.75 -19.33
C THR A 7 -1.13 5.81 -18.49
N ARG A 8 -1.74 5.24 -17.44
CA ARG A 8 -1.17 4.18 -16.59
C ARG A 8 -1.69 2.79 -16.97
N ASP A 9 -2.68 2.72 -17.86
CA ASP A 9 -3.23 1.44 -18.30
C ASP A 9 -2.31 0.80 -19.35
N ILE A 10 -1.57 -0.23 -18.93
CA ILE A 10 -0.65 -0.98 -19.79
C ILE A 10 -1.35 -1.66 -20.98
N ARG A 11 -2.68 -1.85 -20.95
CA ARG A 11 -3.44 -2.42 -22.07
C ARG A 11 -3.53 -1.45 -23.25
N GLN A 12 -3.46 -0.16 -22.96
CA GLN A 12 -3.47 0.95 -23.91
C GLN A 12 -2.05 1.38 -24.33
N MET A 13 -1.03 0.66 -23.86
CA MET A 13 0.36 0.82 -24.29
C MET A 13 0.70 -0.21 -25.39
N GLY A 14 1.83 0.00 -26.05
CA GLY A 14 2.35 -0.91 -27.07
C GLY A 14 3.32 -0.22 -28.01
N GLY A 15 4.30 -0.97 -28.51
CA GLY A 15 5.23 -0.56 -29.58
C GLY A 15 6.24 0.49 -29.16
N LEU A 16 6.40 0.74 -27.86
CA LEU A 16 7.24 1.82 -27.36
C LEU A 16 8.73 1.59 -27.58
N GLN A 17 9.17 0.36 -27.85
CA GLN A 17 10.58 0.07 -28.12
C GLN A 17 11.12 0.88 -29.32
N GLN A 18 10.27 1.16 -30.31
CA GLN A 18 10.64 1.92 -31.51
C GLN A 18 10.80 3.41 -31.23
N TYR A 19 10.03 3.95 -30.29
CA TYR A 19 10.02 5.38 -29.94
C TYR A 19 10.92 5.72 -28.75
N MET A 20 11.17 4.74 -27.88
CA MET A 20 11.96 4.90 -26.65
C MET A 20 12.92 3.71 -26.45
N PRO A 21 13.95 3.55 -27.31
CA PRO A 21 14.85 2.40 -27.25
C PRO A 21 15.69 2.36 -25.96
N VAL A 22 16.13 3.51 -25.44
CA VAL A 22 16.96 3.58 -24.23
C VAL A 22 16.13 3.27 -22.99
N THR A 23 14.95 3.88 -22.88
CA THR A 23 14.01 3.56 -21.79
C THR A 23 13.57 2.10 -21.84
N GLY A 24 13.35 1.55 -23.05
CA GLY A 24 13.02 0.14 -23.24
C GLY A 24 14.14 -0.80 -22.80
N LEU A 25 15.38 -0.54 -23.22
CA LEU A 25 16.54 -1.36 -22.84
C LEU A 25 16.82 -1.31 -21.32
N THR A 26 16.82 -0.13 -20.72
CA THR A 26 17.01 0.02 -19.27
C THR A 26 15.89 -0.66 -18.47
N PHE A 27 14.64 -0.55 -18.93
CA PHE A 27 13.52 -1.27 -18.32
C PHE A 27 13.65 -2.79 -18.49
N THR A 28 14.10 -3.28 -19.66
CA THR A 28 14.35 -4.72 -19.87
C THR A 28 15.45 -5.24 -18.96
N ALA A 29 16.56 -4.52 -18.79
CA ALA A 29 17.64 -4.89 -17.88
C ALA A 29 17.13 -5.01 -16.43
N GLY A 30 16.40 -4.00 -15.96
CA GLY A 30 15.77 -4.03 -14.63
C GLY A 30 14.76 -5.18 -14.47
N ALA A 31 13.94 -5.43 -15.49
CA ALA A 31 12.98 -6.53 -15.48
C ALA A 31 13.68 -7.90 -15.48
N LEU A 32 14.74 -8.10 -16.26
CA LEU A 32 15.54 -9.33 -16.25
C LEU A 32 16.19 -9.55 -14.88
N ALA A 33 16.72 -8.49 -14.27
CA ALA A 33 17.29 -8.56 -12.93
C ALA A 33 16.24 -8.94 -11.90
N LEU A 34 15.05 -8.30 -11.95
CA LEU A 34 13.92 -8.62 -11.08
C LEU A 34 13.40 -10.05 -11.29
N MET A 35 13.43 -10.57 -12.52
CA MET A 35 13.03 -11.96 -12.81
C MET A 35 14.02 -12.98 -12.25
N GLY A 36 15.25 -12.57 -11.93
CA GLY A 36 16.29 -13.48 -11.43
C GLY A 36 16.93 -14.28 -12.56
N VAL A 37 17.13 -13.66 -13.73
CA VAL A 37 17.89 -14.30 -14.81
C VAL A 37 19.35 -14.50 -14.35
N PRO A 38 19.95 -15.69 -14.58
CA PRO A 38 21.35 -15.93 -14.22
C PRO A 38 22.27 -14.82 -14.73
N LEU A 39 23.31 -14.49 -13.95
CA LEU A 39 24.30 -13.41 -14.20
C LEU A 39 23.86 -11.98 -13.82
N LEU A 40 22.61 -11.79 -13.39
CA LEU A 40 22.14 -10.50 -12.86
C LEU A 40 22.09 -10.52 -11.33
N ASN A 41 22.17 -9.34 -10.72
CA ASN A 41 22.16 -9.23 -9.26
C ASN A 41 20.95 -9.91 -8.60
N GLY A 42 19.76 -9.77 -9.18
CA GLY A 42 18.54 -10.35 -8.61
C GLY A 42 18.48 -11.88 -8.66
N PHE A 43 19.36 -12.55 -9.40
CA PHE A 43 19.51 -14.00 -9.35
C PHE A 43 20.18 -14.41 -8.03
N PHE A 44 21.38 -13.88 -7.74
CA PHE A 44 22.12 -14.19 -6.51
C PHE A 44 21.29 -13.90 -5.25
N SER A 45 20.60 -12.76 -5.20
CA SER A 45 19.78 -12.41 -4.03
C SER A 45 18.59 -13.36 -3.82
N LYS A 46 17.98 -13.90 -4.88
CA LYS A 46 16.83 -14.80 -4.77
C LYS A 46 17.24 -16.24 -4.52
N ASP A 47 18.32 -16.68 -5.17
CA ASP A 47 18.82 -18.04 -5.05
C ASP A 47 19.30 -18.31 -3.62
N LEU A 48 20.04 -17.36 -3.01
CA LEU A 48 20.46 -17.44 -1.60
C LEU A 48 19.29 -17.61 -0.62
N ILE A 49 18.14 -16.96 -0.88
CA ILE A 49 16.96 -17.11 -0.03
C ILE A 49 16.37 -18.51 -0.19
N LEU A 50 16.31 -19.04 -1.41
CA LEU A 50 15.82 -20.39 -1.67
C LEU A 50 16.75 -21.45 -1.08
N GLU A 51 18.06 -21.26 -1.20
CA GLU A 51 19.08 -22.08 -0.58
C GLU A 51 18.93 -22.11 0.94
N ALA A 52 18.81 -20.94 1.59
CA ALA A 52 18.57 -20.87 3.03
C ALA A 52 17.29 -21.61 3.45
N THR A 53 16.22 -21.56 2.64
CA THR A 53 15.00 -22.34 2.94
C THR A 53 15.21 -23.86 2.79
N LEU A 54 16.09 -24.30 1.88
CA LEU A 54 16.44 -25.71 1.73
C LEU A 54 17.30 -26.20 2.89
N GLU A 55 18.31 -25.43 3.28
CA GLU A 55 19.22 -25.75 4.39
C GLU A 55 18.46 -25.91 5.71
N HIS A 56 17.48 -25.05 5.97
CA HIS A 56 16.63 -25.13 7.15
C HIS A 56 15.42 -26.06 7.00
N HIS A 57 15.33 -26.82 5.90
CA HIS A 57 14.19 -27.71 5.60
C HIS A 57 12.82 -27.03 5.69
N ALA A 58 12.78 -25.73 5.37
CA ALA A 58 11.59 -24.90 5.44
C ALA A 58 10.76 -25.02 4.15
N TRP A 59 10.12 -26.19 3.98
CA TRP A 59 9.39 -26.53 2.76
C TRP A 59 8.25 -25.57 2.41
N MET A 60 7.51 -25.08 3.42
CA MET A 60 6.39 -24.17 3.20
C MET A 60 6.86 -22.81 2.65
N PRO A 61 7.82 -22.10 3.29
CA PRO A 61 8.44 -20.91 2.70
C PRO A 61 9.04 -21.14 1.31
N LEU A 62 9.67 -22.30 1.08
CA LEU A 62 10.26 -22.63 -0.21
C LEU A 62 9.20 -22.67 -1.32
N ILE A 63 8.10 -23.41 -1.12
CA ILE A 63 7.03 -23.52 -2.12
C ILE A 63 6.43 -22.14 -2.43
N ILE A 64 6.21 -21.33 -1.39
CA ILE A 64 5.68 -19.97 -1.54
C ILE A 64 6.67 -19.09 -2.32
N ALA A 65 7.96 -19.15 -1.99
CA ALA A 65 9.00 -18.37 -2.64
C ALA A 65 9.16 -18.74 -4.12
N VAL A 66 9.13 -20.04 -4.45
CA VAL A 66 9.17 -20.53 -5.83
C VAL A 66 7.92 -20.08 -6.61
N ALA A 67 6.73 -20.21 -6.02
CA ALA A 67 5.49 -19.73 -6.63
C ALA A 67 5.51 -18.21 -6.86
N ALA A 68 6.03 -17.44 -5.90
CA ALA A 68 6.19 -15.99 -6.02
C ALA A 68 7.22 -15.61 -7.11
N ALA A 69 8.33 -16.34 -7.21
CA ALA A 69 9.32 -16.17 -8.26
C ALA A 69 8.72 -16.45 -9.65
N MET A 70 7.94 -17.52 -9.78
CA MET A 70 7.22 -17.86 -11.01
C MET A 70 6.23 -16.75 -11.41
N LEU A 71 5.42 -16.25 -10.47
CA LEU A 71 4.50 -15.13 -10.72
C LEU A 71 5.25 -13.85 -11.10
N THR A 72 6.42 -13.63 -10.52
CA THR A 72 7.30 -12.49 -10.85
C THR A 72 7.72 -12.50 -12.30
N VAL A 73 8.17 -13.65 -12.78
CA VAL A 73 8.52 -13.84 -14.19
C VAL A 73 7.30 -13.62 -15.08
N PHE A 74 6.15 -14.20 -14.71
CA PHE A 74 4.91 -14.04 -15.46
C PHE A 74 4.50 -12.56 -15.63
N TYR A 75 4.42 -11.78 -14.55
CA TYR A 75 3.97 -10.39 -14.66
C TYR A 75 5.02 -9.48 -15.31
N SER A 76 6.32 -9.74 -15.10
CA SER A 76 7.39 -8.94 -15.71
C SER A 76 7.45 -9.15 -17.22
N VAL A 77 7.41 -10.40 -17.70
CA VAL A 77 7.32 -10.70 -19.15
C VAL A 77 6.04 -10.12 -19.74
N ARG A 78 4.90 -10.25 -19.04
CA ARG A 78 3.63 -9.64 -19.48
C ARG A 78 3.74 -8.13 -19.65
N THR A 79 4.38 -7.45 -18.71
CA THR A 79 4.53 -5.99 -18.75
C THR A 79 5.45 -5.57 -19.88
N LEU A 80 6.61 -6.22 -20.03
CA LEU A 80 7.53 -5.99 -21.14
C LEU A 80 6.84 -6.15 -22.50
N PHE A 81 6.09 -7.25 -22.64
CA PHE A 81 5.36 -7.52 -23.87
C PHE A 81 4.29 -6.48 -24.14
N LEU A 82 3.42 -6.16 -23.19
CA LEU A 82 2.32 -5.22 -23.41
C LEU A 82 2.80 -3.79 -23.68
N VAL A 83 3.87 -3.35 -23.01
CA VAL A 83 4.35 -1.97 -23.06
C VAL A 83 5.26 -1.74 -24.28
N PHE A 84 6.22 -2.63 -24.53
CA PHE A 84 7.28 -2.41 -25.51
C PHE A 84 7.12 -3.21 -26.81
N TRP A 85 6.75 -4.49 -26.73
CA TRP A 85 6.79 -5.41 -27.90
C TRP A 85 5.46 -5.64 -28.61
N LYS A 86 4.32 -5.45 -27.93
CA LYS A 86 2.99 -5.53 -28.54
C LYS A 86 2.85 -4.42 -29.59
N LYS A 87 2.20 -4.70 -30.72
CA LYS A 87 1.90 -3.68 -31.74
C LYS A 87 1.23 -2.46 -31.10
N SER A 88 1.74 -1.26 -31.42
CA SER A 88 1.18 -0.02 -30.89
C SER A 88 -0.28 0.12 -31.32
N PRO A 89 -1.20 0.52 -30.41
CA PRO A 89 -2.47 1.07 -30.83
C PRO A 89 -2.16 2.27 -31.73
N ASP A 90 -2.88 2.43 -32.84
CA ASP A 90 -2.68 3.52 -33.81
C ASP A 90 -2.59 4.87 -33.08
N ARG A 91 -1.38 5.38 -32.87
CA ARG A 91 -1.09 6.59 -32.11
C ARG A 91 -0.26 7.51 -33.00
N SER A 92 -0.87 8.62 -33.40
CA SER A 92 -0.32 9.56 -34.36
C SER A 92 0.47 10.73 -33.74
N THR A 93 0.71 10.76 -32.42
CA THR A 93 1.26 11.99 -31.79
C THR A 93 2.29 11.75 -30.68
N ALA A 94 3.49 12.29 -30.92
CA ALA A 94 4.49 12.79 -29.96
C ALA A 94 5.00 11.86 -28.84
N VAL A 95 5.14 10.54 -29.09
CA VAL A 95 5.92 9.68 -28.18
C VAL A 95 7.41 9.99 -28.38
N HIS A 96 8.07 10.51 -27.35
CA HIS A 96 9.49 10.87 -27.38
C HIS A 96 10.25 10.23 -26.21
N GLU A 97 11.56 10.08 -26.34
CA GLU A 97 12.39 9.63 -25.23
C GLU A 97 12.34 10.55 -24.02
N SER A 98 12.57 9.98 -22.84
CA SER A 98 12.60 10.78 -21.61
C SER A 98 13.80 11.75 -21.64
N PRO A 99 13.70 12.95 -21.03
CA PRO A 99 14.82 13.87 -20.97
C PRO A 99 16.04 13.25 -20.28
N LEU A 100 17.24 13.76 -20.60
CA LEU A 100 18.50 13.23 -20.07
C LEU A 100 18.57 13.18 -18.54
N THR A 101 17.89 14.12 -17.87
CA THR A 101 17.79 14.16 -16.41
C THR A 101 17.11 12.92 -15.82
N MET A 102 16.28 12.21 -16.60
CA MET A 102 15.65 10.95 -16.19
C MET A 102 16.37 9.72 -16.75
N THR A 103 16.89 9.78 -17.99
CA THR A 103 17.51 8.60 -18.62
C THR A 103 18.90 8.29 -18.06
N ILE A 104 19.67 9.30 -17.65
CA ILE A 104 21.01 9.09 -17.06
C ILE A 104 20.92 8.24 -15.77
N PRO A 105 20.08 8.60 -14.77
CA PRO A 105 19.87 7.73 -13.61
C PRO A 105 19.42 6.32 -13.97
N LEU A 106 18.52 6.17 -14.95
CA LEU A 106 18.03 4.84 -15.37
C LEU A 106 19.14 3.99 -15.98
N MET A 107 20.02 4.57 -16.82
CA MET A 107 21.15 3.85 -17.39
C MET A 107 22.16 3.43 -16.33
N LEU A 108 22.44 4.31 -15.36
CA LEU A 108 23.33 4.00 -14.24
C LEU A 108 22.78 2.86 -13.38
N LEU A 109 21.49 2.91 -13.04
CA LEU A 109 20.83 1.84 -12.29
C LEU A 109 20.79 0.53 -13.07
N ALA A 110 20.50 0.58 -14.38
CA ALA A 110 20.52 -0.59 -15.24
C ALA A 110 21.92 -1.21 -15.29
N ALA A 111 22.98 -0.41 -15.45
CA ALA A 111 24.36 -0.90 -15.36
C ALA A 111 24.66 -1.53 -14.00
N GLY A 112 24.16 -0.94 -12.92
CA GLY A 112 24.26 -1.49 -11.56
C GLY A 112 23.68 -2.90 -11.44
N THR A 113 22.60 -3.24 -12.16
CA THR A 113 22.03 -4.60 -12.12
C THR A 113 22.97 -5.69 -12.64
N PHE A 114 23.91 -5.33 -13.53
CA PHE A 114 24.93 -6.24 -14.07
C PHE A 114 26.20 -6.29 -13.24
N SER A 115 26.57 -5.20 -12.55
CA SER A 115 27.87 -5.07 -11.88
C SER A 115 27.82 -5.19 -10.36
N SER A 116 26.68 -4.94 -9.72
CA SER A 116 26.62 -4.82 -8.26
C SER A 116 26.98 -6.11 -7.52
N TRP A 117 26.66 -7.27 -8.11
CA TRP A 117 26.96 -8.57 -7.50
C TRP A 117 28.47 -8.87 -7.44
N LEU A 118 29.29 -8.26 -8.31
CA LEU A 118 30.76 -8.40 -8.28
C LEU A 118 31.37 -7.78 -7.03
N ILE A 119 30.70 -6.80 -6.43
CA ILE A 119 31.18 -6.06 -5.26
C ILE A 119 30.86 -6.80 -3.96
N VAL A 120 29.95 -7.79 -4.00
CA VAL A 120 29.44 -8.51 -2.81
C VAL A 120 30.56 -9.12 -1.97
N GLY A 121 31.59 -9.71 -2.59
CA GLY A 121 32.71 -10.30 -1.83
C GLY A 121 33.54 -9.26 -1.05
N ASN A 122 33.74 -8.07 -1.61
CA ASN A 122 34.44 -6.98 -0.90
C ASN A 122 33.56 -6.38 0.19
N LEU A 123 32.26 -6.30 -0.05
CA LEU A 123 31.28 -5.83 0.91
C LEU A 123 31.15 -6.77 2.11
N SER A 124 31.05 -8.09 1.87
CA SER A 124 30.97 -9.10 2.92
C SER A 124 32.22 -9.11 3.80
N ALA A 125 33.42 -9.02 3.18
CA ALA A 125 34.68 -8.90 3.89
C ALA A 125 34.79 -7.61 4.72
N SER A 126 34.26 -6.50 4.23
CA SER A 126 34.25 -5.23 4.98
C SER A 126 33.24 -5.27 6.14
N TRP A 127 32.09 -5.91 5.92
CA TRP A 127 31.03 -6.04 6.92
C TRP A 127 31.42 -6.96 8.08
N SER A 128 32.10 -8.08 7.79
CA SER A 128 32.60 -9.02 8.80
C SER A 128 33.63 -8.37 9.75
N LYS A 129 34.37 -7.35 9.30
CA LYS A 129 35.26 -6.57 10.18
C LYS A 129 34.51 -5.79 11.27
N THR A 130 33.26 -5.42 11.01
CA THR A 130 32.40 -4.70 11.96
C THR A 130 31.52 -5.65 12.77
N ASN A 131 31.19 -6.82 12.22
CA ASN A 131 30.38 -7.85 12.87
C ASN A 131 31.09 -9.23 12.81
N PRO A 132 31.92 -9.57 13.80
CA PRO A 132 32.79 -10.77 13.75
C PRO A 132 32.05 -12.10 13.72
N GLU A 133 30.77 -12.13 14.11
CA GLU A 133 29.93 -13.33 14.11
C GLU A 133 29.48 -13.75 12.70
N GLN A 134 29.67 -12.90 11.69
CA GLN A 134 29.25 -13.18 10.32
C GLN A 134 30.40 -13.74 9.46
N THR A 135 30.12 -14.85 8.78
CA THR A 135 31.02 -15.51 7.86
C THR A 135 31.25 -14.66 6.60
N VAL A 136 32.52 -14.56 6.17
CA VAL A 136 32.86 -13.92 4.91
C VAL A 136 32.51 -14.88 3.79
N ILE A 137 31.64 -14.45 2.88
CA ILE A 137 31.32 -15.19 1.66
C ILE A 137 32.17 -14.60 0.53
N PRO A 138 33.26 -15.26 0.09
CA PRO A 138 34.04 -14.79 -1.04
C PRO A 138 33.27 -14.97 -2.36
N LEU A 139 33.51 -14.08 -3.31
CA LEU A 139 32.77 -14.04 -4.58
C LEU A 139 32.87 -15.36 -5.38
N THR A 140 34.03 -16.02 -5.35
CA THR A 140 34.25 -17.28 -6.05
C THR A 140 33.49 -18.45 -5.45
N GLU A 141 33.29 -18.43 -4.13
CA GLU A 141 32.52 -19.45 -3.41
C GLU A 141 31.04 -19.21 -3.62
N LEU A 142 30.57 -17.95 -3.51
CA LEU A 142 29.20 -17.57 -3.85
C LEU A 142 28.80 -18.08 -5.24
N ILE A 143 29.61 -17.82 -6.27
CA ILE A 143 29.31 -18.30 -7.64
C ILE A 143 29.24 -19.84 -7.67
N LYS A 144 30.23 -20.52 -7.10
CA LYS A 144 30.28 -21.99 -7.14
C LYS A 144 29.11 -22.62 -6.40
N GLU A 145 28.79 -22.12 -5.23
CA GLU A 145 27.72 -22.57 -4.36
C GLU A 145 26.37 -22.34 -5.05
N THR A 146 26.08 -21.11 -5.49
CA THR A 146 24.83 -20.77 -6.19
C THR A 146 24.59 -21.64 -7.43
N PHE A 147 25.61 -21.91 -8.26
CA PHE A 147 25.41 -22.75 -9.46
C PHE A 147 25.40 -24.26 -9.19
N THR A 148 25.90 -24.71 -8.04
CA THR A 148 25.91 -26.13 -7.64
C THR A 148 24.72 -26.49 -6.75
N SER A 149 24.09 -25.47 -6.13
CA SER A 149 22.99 -25.63 -5.20
C SER A 149 21.74 -26.23 -5.85
N PRO A 150 20.98 -27.10 -5.16
CA PRO A 150 19.65 -27.52 -5.60
C PRO A 150 18.67 -26.35 -5.76
N ALA A 151 18.91 -25.21 -5.08
CA ALA A 151 18.14 -23.98 -5.22
C ALA A 151 18.13 -23.46 -6.67
N PHE A 152 19.22 -23.64 -7.40
CA PHE A 152 19.35 -23.26 -8.80
C PHE A 152 18.30 -23.92 -9.71
N ILE A 153 17.96 -25.17 -9.42
CA ILE A 153 16.93 -25.89 -10.19
C ILE A 153 15.56 -25.25 -9.93
N PHE A 154 15.28 -24.84 -8.68
CA PHE A 154 14.05 -24.15 -8.34
C PHE A 154 13.94 -22.77 -8.98
N THR A 155 15.03 -22.00 -9.06
CA THR A 155 15.03 -20.71 -9.76
C THR A 155 14.83 -20.88 -11.26
N LEU A 156 15.51 -21.84 -11.89
CA LEU A 156 15.35 -22.12 -13.31
C LEU A 156 13.94 -22.62 -13.65
N THR A 157 13.39 -23.52 -12.83
CA THR A 157 12.01 -24.01 -13.01
C THR A 157 10.98 -22.90 -12.82
N ALA A 158 11.15 -22.00 -11.85
CA ALA A 158 10.30 -20.83 -11.69
C ALA A 158 10.35 -19.90 -12.91
N LEU A 159 11.54 -19.68 -13.47
CA LEU A 159 11.74 -18.86 -14.67
C LEU A 159 11.05 -19.47 -15.89
N VAL A 160 11.27 -20.77 -16.14
CA VAL A 160 10.62 -21.48 -17.25
C VAL A 160 9.11 -21.53 -17.06
N ALA A 161 8.64 -21.92 -15.87
CA ALA A 161 7.20 -22.01 -15.56
C ALA A 161 6.51 -20.65 -15.72
N GLY A 162 7.12 -19.57 -15.21
CA GLY A 162 6.57 -18.21 -15.34
C GLY A 162 6.48 -17.74 -16.79
N TYR A 163 7.49 -18.06 -17.61
CA TYR A 163 7.45 -17.78 -19.05
C TYR A 163 6.38 -18.62 -19.76
N LEU A 164 6.25 -19.91 -19.44
CA LEU A 164 5.22 -20.78 -20.00
C LEU A 164 3.81 -20.32 -19.65
N LEU A 165 3.57 -19.88 -18.41
CA LEU A 165 2.31 -19.26 -17.99
C LEU A 165 1.97 -18.05 -18.87
N PHE A 166 2.96 -17.22 -19.21
CA PHE A 166 2.76 -16.10 -20.11
C PHE A 166 2.49 -16.55 -21.55
N ARG A 167 3.20 -17.57 -22.04
CA ARG A 167 3.05 -18.11 -23.39
C ARG A 167 1.67 -18.72 -23.64
N TYR A 168 1.10 -19.39 -22.63
CA TYR A 168 -0.22 -20.04 -22.66
C TYR A 168 -1.33 -19.23 -21.99
N ARG A 169 -1.09 -17.94 -21.71
CA ARG A 169 -2.02 -17.06 -20.99
C ARG A 169 -3.43 -16.98 -21.58
N SER A 170 -3.59 -17.13 -22.90
CA SER A 170 -4.90 -17.06 -23.56
C SER A 170 -5.78 -18.25 -23.17
N GLY A 171 -5.21 -19.46 -23.20
CA GLY A 171 -5.90 -20.69 -22.80
C GLY A 171 -6.21 -20.69 -21.30
N ILE A 172 -5.24 -20.30 -20.47
CA ILE A 172 -5.43 -20.20 -19.01
C ILE A 172 -6.56 -19.21 -18.68
N ASN A 173 -6.59 -18.05 -19.32
CA ASN A 173 -7.62 -17.04 -19.09
C ASN A 173 -9.03 -17.53 -19.51
N GLY A 174 -9.13 -18.31 -20.59
CA GLY A 174 -10.39 -18.93 -21.02
C GLY A 174 -10.86 -20.02 -20.06
N TYR A 175 -9.93 -20.84 -19.56
CA TYR A 175 -10.23 -21.86 -18.56
C TYR A 175 -10.70 -21.25 -17.23
N LEU A 176 -9.99 -20.23 -16.73
CA LEU A 176 -10.38 -19.53 -15.50
C LEU A 176 -11.74 -18.84 -15.62
N GLN A 177 -12.08 -18.30 -16.79
CA GLN A 177 -13.39 -17.70 -17.01
C GLN A 177 -14.54 -18.71 -16.94
N THR A 178 -14.30 -19.95 -17.35
CA THR A 178 -15.33 -21.01 -17.39
C THR A 178 -15.43 -21.76 -16.07
N HIS A 179 -14.31 -22.09 -15.42
CA HIS A 179 -14.28 -22.95 -14.24
C HIS A 179 -14.15 -22.19 -12.91
N ALA A 180 -13.58 -20.97 -12.93
CA ALA A 180 -13.33 -20.21 -11.71
C ALA A 180 -13.51 -18.69 -11.92
N PRO A 181 -14.71 -18.22 -12.35
CA PRO A 181 -14.95 -16.81 -12.65
C PRO A 181 -14.72 -15.91 -11.43
N SER A 182 -15.12 -16.36 -10.24
CA SER A 182 -14.94 -15.63 -8.99
C SER A 182 -13.46 -15.41 -8.65
N PHE A 183 -12.60 -16.40 -8.93
CA PHE A 183 -11.16 -16.25 -8.69
C PHE A 183 -10.53 -15.22 -9.63
N LYS A 184 -10.95 -15.22 -10.90
CA LYS A 184 -10.51 -14.23 -11.89
C LYS A 184 -10.95 -12.81 -11.51
N GLU A 185 -12.19 -12.66 -11.06
CA GLU A 185 -12.72 -11.39 -10.59
C GLU A 185 -11.96 -10.90 -9.34
N ALA A 186 -11.77 -11.79 -8.35
CA ALA A 186 -10.99 -11.48 -7.16
C ALA A 186 -9.57 -11.02 -7.51
N ALA A 187 -8.85 -11.76 -8.37
CA ALA A 187 -7.51 -11.38 -8.80
C ALA A 187 -7.46 -10.02 -9.53
N PHE A 188 -8.53 -9.68 -10.28
CA PHE A 188 -8.63 -8.39 -10.95
C PHE A 188 -8.91 -7.23 -9.97
N SER A 189 -9.71 -7.47 -8.93
CA SER A 189 -10.08 -6.48 -7.91
C SER A 189 -9.15 -6.48 -6.68
N GLY A 190 -7.87 -6.84 -6.83
CA GLY A 190 -6.90 -6.82 -5.73
C GLY A 190 -7.19 -7.85 -4.62
N LEU A 191 -7.63 -9.06 -4.99
CA LEU A 191 -8.02 -10.15 -4.08
C LEU A 191 -9.14 -9.76 -3.10
N TRP A 192 -9.99 -8.80 -3.49
CA TRP A 192 -11.02 -8.19 -2.65
C TRP A 192 -10.47 -7.48 -1.39
N PHE A 193 -9.16 -7.26 -1.32
CA PHE A 193 -8.54 -6.60 -0.16
C PHE A 193 -9.08 -5.17 0.01
N ASP A 194 -9.19 -4.42 -1.08
CA ASP A 194 -9.74 -3.06 -1.05
C ASP A 194 -11.21 -3.04 -0.61
N SER A 195 -12.00 -4.02 -1.05
CA SER A 195 -13.41 -4.14 -0.68
C SER A 195 -13.57 -4.52 0.79
N PHE A 196 -12.75 -5.45 1.29
CA PHE A 196 -12.73 -5.85 2.69
C PHE A 196 -12.28 -4.70 3.58
N TYR A 197 -11.17 -4.05 3.24
CA TYR A 197 -10.61 -2.93 3.99
C TYR A 197 -11.56 -1.73 3.99
N GLY A 198 -12.17 -1.41 2.85
CA GLY A 198 -13.19 -0.38 2.74
C GLY A 198 -14.42 -0.65 3.62
N ARG A 199 -14.87 -1.91 3.69
CA ARG A 199 -15.97 -2.30 4.61
C ARG A 199 -15.56 -2.12 6.07
N LEU A 200 -14.36 -2.59 6.44
CA LEU A 200 -13.84 -2.45 7.80
C LEU A 200 -13.76 -0.97 8.21
N ILE A 201 -13.18 -0.13 7.37
CA ILE A 201 -13.11 1.32 7.60
C ILE A 201 -14.52 1.92 7.68
N SER A 202 -15.43 1.56 6.78
CA SER A 202 -16.78 2.11 6.78
C SER A 202 -17.55 1.78 8.06
N LEU A 203 -17.31 0.61 8.66
CA LEU A 203 -17.85 0.25 9.96
C LEU A 203 -17.31 1.17 11.05
N VAL A 204 -15.99 1.40 11.06
CA VAL A 204 -15.34 2.32 12.02
C VAL A 204 -15.90 3.74 11.86
N ILE A 205 -15.99 4.25 10.64
CA ILE A 205 -16.55 5.58 10.36
C ILE A 205 -17.99 5.68 10.85
N LYS A 206 -18.84 4.69 10.52
CA LYS A 206 -20.26 4.68 10.92
C LYS A 206 -20.42 4.64 12.45
N THR A 207 -19.58 3.89 13.15
CA THR A 207 -19.57 3.90 14.63
C THR A 207 -19.12 5.25 15.19
N GLY A 208 -18.15 5.91 14.55
CA GLY A 208 -17.72 7.26 14.89
C GLY A 208 -18.83 8.30 14.67
N GLU A 209 -19.52 8.25 13.54
CA GLU A 209 -20.65 9.14 13.22
C GLU A 209 -21.81 8.96 14.20
N THR A 210 -22.12 7.71 14.56
CA THR A 210 -23.17 7.41 15.54
C THR A 210 -22.79 7.97 16.92
N THR A 211 -21.53 7.80 17.32
CA THR A 211 -21.03 8.33 18.60
C THR A 211 -21.08 9.86 18.61
N ARG A 212 -20.66 10.52 17.52
CA ARG A 212 -20.76 11.97 17.32
C ARG A 212 -22.21 12.45 17.45
N TYR A 213 -23.14 11.80 16.76
CA TYR A 213 -24.57 12.14 16.81
C TYR A 213 -25.15 12.02 18.23
N VAL A 214 -24.82 10.94 18.95
CA VAL A 214 -25.33 10.74 20.32
C VAL A 214 -24.74 11.75 21.29
N ILE A 215 -23.43 12.02 21.21
CA ILE A 215 -22.78 12.92 22.16
C ILE A 215 -23.10 14.38 21.83
N ASP A 216 -22.91 14.80 20.59
CA ASP A 216 -22.96 16.20 20.22
C ASP A 216 -24.42 16.66 20.02
N GLU A 217 -25.13 16.04 19.08
CA GLU A 217 -26.48 16.46 18.72
C GLU A 217 -27.51 16.07 19.78
N LYS A 218 -27.39 14.89 20.41
CA LYS A 218 -28.41 14.47 21.40
C LYS A 218 -28.12 14.93 22.82
N ILE A 219 -26.89 14.78 23.30
CA ILE A 219 -26.53 15.11 24.69
C ILE A 219 -26.17 16.59 24.81
N MET A 220 -25.21 17.10 24.03
CA MET A 220 -24.71 18.48 24.18
C MET A 220 -25.77 19.51 23.79
N GLU A 221 -26.43 19.37 22.62
CA GLU A 221 -27.53 20.28 22.28
C GLU A 221 -28.71 20.13 23.25
N GLY A 222 -29.02 18.90 23.70
CA GLY A 222 -30.05 18.65 24.69
C GLY A 222 -29.80 19.39 26.01
N ILE A 223 -28.55 19.41 26.48
CA ILE A 223 -28.13 20.19 27.66
C ILE A 223 -28.31 21.69 27.39
N ASN A 224 -27.89 22.19 26.23
CA ASN A 224 -28.02 23.61 25.87
C ASN A 224 -29.49 24.07 25.86
N TYR A 225 -30.37 23.32 25.18
CA TYR A 225 -31.80 23.66 25.11
C TYR A 225 -32.46 23.63 26.49
N ARG A 226 -32.21 22.59 27.30
CA ARG A 226 -32.78 22.49 28.64
C ARG A 226 -32.29 23.60 29.57
N THR A 227 -31.01 23.98 29.46
CA THR A 227 -30.47 25.10 30.22
C THR A 227 -31.20 26.40 29.85
N GLY A 228 -31.41 26.64 28.55
CA GLY A 228 -32.18 27.78 28.06
C GLY A 228 -33.64 27.78 28.55
N GLU A 229 -34.31 26.63 28.52
CA GLU A 229 -35.68 26.48 29.04
C GLU A 229 -35.77 26.77 30.53
N ILE A 230 -34.81 26.30 31.33
CA ILE A 230 -34.75 26.57 32.77
C ILE A 230 -34.56 28.07 33.03
N SER A 231 -33.67 28.73 32.30
CA SER A 231 -33.46 30.19 32.43
C SER A 231 -34.74 30.97 32.06
N MET A 232 -35.42 30.60 30.97
CA MET A 232 -36.68 31.22 30.58
C MET A 232 -37.81 30.95 31.59
N TRP A 233 -37.89 29.73 32.12
CA TRP A 233 -38.87 29.37 33.14
C TRP A 233 -38.66 30.15 34.44
N LEU A 234 -37.41 30.27 34.90
CA LEU A 234 -37.05 31.11 36.04
C LEU A 234 -37.44 32.57 35.79
N SER A 235 -37.06 33.12 34.64
CA SER A 235 -37.39 34.51 34.27
C SER A 235 -38.90 34.77 34.25
N ARG A 236 -39.69 33.89 33.62
CA ARG A 236 -41.16 34.00 33.57
C ARG A 236 -41.79 33.86 34.94
N THR A 237 -41.25 33.00 35.80
CA THR A 237 -41.74 32.81 37.17
C THR A 237 -41.43 34.04 38.02
N SER A 238 -40.21 34.58 37.94
CA SER A 238 -39.83 35.84 38.60
C SER A 238 -40.65 37.03 38.10
N ALA A 239 -40.94 37.10 36.80
CA ALA A 239 -41.80 38.13 36.23
C ALA A 239 -43.24 38.06 36.77
N LYS A 240 -43.79 36.85 36.95
CA LYS A 240 -45.13 36.66 37.55
C LYS A 240 -45.22 37.10 39.02
N MET A 241 -44.10 37.15 39.75
CA MET A 241 -44.09 37.66 41.12
C MET A 241 -44.34 39.17 41.18
N GLN A 242 -44.08 39.91 40.10
CA GLN A 242 -44.44 41.32 39.99
C GLN A 242 -45.91 41.46 39.57
N THR A 243 -46.80 41.45 40.55
CA THR A 243 -48.27 41.52 40.34
C THR A 243 -48.78 42.94 40.08
N GLY A 244 -47.93 43.97 40.19
CA GLY A 244 -48.31 45.38 40.04
C GLY A 244 -49.17 45.93 41.19
N SER A 245 -49.56 45.09 42.15
CA SER A 245 -50.32 45.49 43.34
C SER A 245 -49.40 46.03 44.43
N LEU A 246 -49.68 47.25 44.89
CA LEU A 246 -48.91 47.95 45.93
C LEU A 246 -48.91 47.16 47.26
N HIS A 247 -50.02 46.48 47.58
CA HIS A 247 -50.15 45.67 48.80
C HIS A 247 -49.19 44.47 48.80
N TRP A 248 -49.09 43.74 47.68
CA TRP A 248 -48.18 42.58 47.58
C TRP A 248 -46.71 43.01 47.59
N ASN A 249 -46.37 44.13 46.97
CA ASN A 249 -45.00 44.66 47.00
C ASN A 249 -44.54 45.04 48.40
N ILE A 250 -45.38 45.72 49.20
CA ILE A 250 -45.06 46.07 50.60
C ILE A 250 -44.87 44.81 51.44
N LEU A 251 -45.72 43.79 51.25
CA LEU A 251 -45.60 42.50 51.94
C LEU A 251 -44.24 41.83 51.61
N TYR A 252 -43.85 41.79 50.33
CA TYR A 252 -42.55 41.22 49.94
C TYR A 252 -41.38 41.95 50.61
N ILE A 253 -41.41 43.28 50.68
CA ILE A 253 -40.35 44.08 51.35
C ILE A 253 -40.25 43.73 52.84
N LEU A 254 -41.38 43.67 53.56
CA LEU A 254 -41.40 43.33 54.99
C LEU A 254 -40.88 41.92 55.27
N VAL A 255 -41.31 40.93 54.48
CA VAL A 255 -40.82 39.55 54.60
C VAL A 255 -39.32 39.48 54.32
N MET A 256 -38.84 40.16 53.27
CA MET A 256 -37.42 40.19 52.92
C MET A 256 -36.58 40.81 54.04
N LEU A 257 -37.08 41.86 54.69
CA LEU A 257 -36.41 42.53 55.80
C LEU A 257 -36.34 41.65 57.07
N ILE A 258 -37.41 40.91 57.38
CA ILE A 258 -37.42 39.93 58.49
C ILE A 258 -36.42 38.80 58.23
N VAL A 259 -36.41 38.25 57.00
CA VAL A 259 -35.48 37.19 56.61
C VAL A 259 -34.04 37.69 56.69
N MET A 260 -33.76 38.88 56.18
CA MET A 260 -32.42 39.48 56.21
C MET A 260 -31.92 39.66 57.65
N ILE A 261 -32.76 40.20 58.55
CA ILE A 261 -32.42 40.35 59.97
C ILE A 261 -32.20 38.97 60.62
N GLY A 262 -33.05 37.98 60.32
CA GLY A 262 -32.90 36.63 60.83
C GLY A 262 -31.58 35.98 60.40
N VAL A 263 -31.18 36.13 59.13
CA VAL A 263 -29.88 35.65 58.63
C VAL A 263 -28.72 36.36 59.31
N LEU A 264 -28.84 37.68 59.55
CA LEU A 264 -27.83 38.49 60.23
C LEU A 264 -27.66 38.15 61.72
N ILE A 265 -28.71 37.67 62.38
CA ILE A 265 -28.66 37.22 63.77
C ILE A 265 -28.09 35.79 63.87
N LEU A 266 -28.27 34.99 62.81
CA LEU A 266 -27.74 33.62 62.71
C LEU A 266 -26.28 33.56 62.25
N TRP A 267 -25.75 34.66 61.72
CA TRP A 267 -24.34 34.84 61.35
C TRP A 267 -23.57 35.50 62.49
#